data_AF-A0A226MGU0-F1
#
_entry.id   AF-A0A226MGU0-F1
#
_cell.length_a   1.000
_cell.length_b   1.000
_cell.length_c   1.000
_cell.angle_alpha   90.00
_cell.angle_beta   90.00
_cell.angle_gamma   90.00
#
_symmetry.space_group_name_H-M   'P 1'
#
loop_
_entity.id
_entity.type
_entity.pdbx_description
1 polymer ?
#
loop_
_entity_poly.entity_id
_entity_poly.type
_entity_poly.pdbx_seq_one_letter_code
_entity_poly.pdbx_strand_id
1 'polypeptide(L)'
;MEPGGSAERPAAWGVCEDTAILHGAFLLASRLVQPRPLRELLKAEWPSVGPPIIDALREIGARRPSPRRWRKEAVAVVWAKVLLPAPPAASLDREWKDDAFFSVGAMIPDVNRTVLFELVKALGEPRLFVQLLLALPRDVSRAELQHLVRYIARDTAPSDVRFLLDVWWEAARRAEDPEDATVSAFGSLVREHGCECTLDEGLQPPKRFKGDPGSLDGSPAAGSLLVVLVEGLKETYGSIASPRVKCYALGNLLELLSVFTELEPKGSTVPVTEYLAK
;
A
#
# COMPACT_ATOMS: atom_id res chain seq x y z
N MET A 1 -43.96 21.80 1.05
CA MET A 1 -42.90 22.62 0.43
C MET A 1 -41.63 22.28 1.19
N GLU A 2 -40.96 21.23 0.76
CA GLU A 2 -39.76 20.67 1.39
C GLU A 2 -38.54 21.53 1.01
N PRO A 3 -37.59 21.79 1.92
CA PRO A 3 -36.34 22.43 1.55
C PRO A 3 -35.40 21.38 0.96
N GLY A 4 -34.99 21.58 -0.29
CA GLY A 4 -34.00 20.77 -0.97
C GLY A 4 -32.66 20.84 -0.23
N GLY A 5 -32.28 19.73 0.40
CA GLY A 5 -30.93 19.50 0.91
C GLY A 5 -29.98 19.31 -0.26
N SER A 6 -29.22 20.36 -0.58
CA SER A 6 -28.03 20.27 -1.43
C SER A 6 -27.04 19.33 -0.74
N ALA A 7 -26.94 18.09 -1.25
CA ALA A 7 -25.86 17.19 -0.89
C ALA A 7 -24.54 17.86 -1.26
N GLU A 8 -23.79 18.33 -0.26
CA GLU A 8 -22.39 18.71 -0.42
C GLU A 8 -21.64 17.49 -0.97
N ARG A 9 -21.27 17.58 -2.25
CA ARG A 9 -20.30 16.66 -2.83
C ARG A 9 -19.04 16.73 -1.98
N PRO A 10 -18.44 15.59 -1.58
CA PRO A 10 -17.17 15.62 -0.88
C PRO A 10 -16.17 16.35 -1.76
N ALA A 11 -15.61 17.46 -1.28
CA ALA A 11 -14.61 18.22 -1.99
C ALA A 11 -13.44 17.28 -2.31
N ALA A 12 -13.40 16.82 -3.56
CA ALA A 12 -12.23 16.28 -4.22
C ALA A 12 -11.15 17.36 -4.18
N TRP A 13 -9.88 16.97 -4.24
CA TRP A 13 -8.73 17.88 -4.30
C TRP A 13 -8.87 18.87 -5.46
N GLY A 14 -9.60 19.97 -5.26
CA GLY A 14 -9.66 21.07 -6.19
C GLY A 14 -8.38 21.84 -6.04
N VAL A 15 -7.53 21.82 -7.08
CA VAL A 15 -6.39 22.71 -7.38
C VAL A 15 -6.15 23.77 -6.28
N CYS A 16 -5.50 23.34 -5.18
CA CYS A 16 -5.38 24.12 -3.94
C CYS A 16 -3.90 24.46 -3.68
N GLU A 17 -3.66 25.48 -2.85
CA GLU A 17 -2.34 25.83 -2.29
C GLU A 17 -1.59 24.58 -1.77
N ASP A 18 -2.28 23.61 -1.18
CA ASP A 18 -1.72 22.34 -0.73
C ASP A 18 -1.05 21.53 -1.85
N THR A 19 -1.64 21.55 -3.06
CA THR A 19 -1.07 20.89 -4.24
C THR A 19 0.21 21.58 -4.68
N ALA A 20 0.27 22.91 -4.58
CA ALA A 20 1.48 23.68 -4.89
C ALA A 20 2.59 23.44 -3.86
N ILE A 21 2.26 23.35 -2.57
CA ILE A 21 3.19 23.01 -1.48
C ILE A 21 3.78 21.61 -1.74
N LEU A 22 2.92 20.63 -2.00
CA LEU A 22 3.36 19.25 -2.25
C LEU A 22 4.21 19.16 -3.52
N HIS A 23 3.79 19.79 -4.61
CA HIS A 23 4.55 19.84 -5.85
C HIS A 23 5.93 20.47 -5.65
N GLY A 24 6.00 21.64 -4.98
CA GLY A 24 7.25 22.31 -4.65
C GLY A 24 8.20 21.45 -3.83
N ALA A 25 7.67 20.69 -2.88
CA ALA A 25 8.46 19.75 -2.07
C ALA A 25 9.07 18.61 -2.88
N PHE A 26 8.28 18.02 -3.80
CA PHE A 26 8.80 16.99 -4.70
C PHE A 26 9.82 17.54 -5.70
N LEU A 27 9.65 18.78 -6.19
CA LEU A 27 10.65 19.44 -7.01
C LEU A 27 11.95 19.69 -6.24
N LEU A 28 11.86 20.11 -4.98
CA LEU A 28 13.03 20.29 -4.12
C LEU A 28 13.74 18.95 -3.88
N ALA A 29 13.00 17.88 -3.56
CA ALA A 29 13.55 16.53 -3.45
C ALA A 29 14.22 16.08 -4.76
N SER A 30 13.60 16.34 -5.92
CA SER A 30 14.19 16.02 -7.22
C SER A 30 15.48 16.80 -7.50
N ARG A 31 15.61 18.03 -7.00
CA ARG A 31 16.87 18.81 -7.09
C ARG A 31 17.98 18.21 -6.23
N LEU A 32 17.64 17.65 -5.06
CA LEU A 32 18.62 17.05 -4.15
C LEU A 32 19.21 15.72 -4.68
N VAL A 33 18.54 15.05 -5.62
CA VAL A 33 18.98 13.77 -6.23
C VAL A 33 19.75 13.96 -7.54
N GLN A 34 19.82 15.19 -8.05
CA GLN A 34 20.50 15.50 -9.32
C GLN A 34 21.94 14.95 -9.34
N PRO A 35 22.40 14.41 -10.48
CA PRO A 35 21.77 14.46 -11.81
C PRO A 35 20.71 13.38 -12.08
N ARG A 36 20.44 12.48 -11.12
CA ARG A 36 19.47 11.39 -11.31
C ARG A 36 18.03 11.85 -11.06
N PRO A 37 17.03 11.24 -11.72
CA PRO A 37 15.63 11.49 -11.43
C PRO A 37 15.21 10.86 -10.09
N LEU A 38 14.15 11.39 -9.47
CA LEU A 38 13.64 10.91 -8.18
C LEU A 38 13.16 9.45 -8.22
N ARG A 39 12.80 8.91 -9.39
CA ARG A 39 12.51 7.49 -9.62
C ARG A 39 13.71 6.56 -9.39
N GLU A 40 14.94 7.08 -9.36
CA GLU A 40 16.16 6.32 -9.12
C GLU A 40 16.68 6.48 -7.68
N LEU A 41 15.88 7.08 -6.79
CA LEU A 41 16.24 7.30 -5.39
C LEU A 41 16.56 5.99 -4.66
N LEU A 42 17.71 5.94 -4.01
CA LEU A 42 18.11 4.82 -3.17
C LEU A 42 17.64 5.03 -1.72
N LYS A 43 17.41 3.91 -1.02
CA LYS A 43 17.05 3.92 0.41
C LYS A 43 18.00 4.76 1.28
N ALA A 44 19.31 4.62 1.05
CA ALA A 44 20.33 5.33 1.82
C ALA A 44 20.32 6.86 1.62
N GLU A 45 19.70 7.35 0.53
CA GLU A 45 19.63 8.78 0.19
C GLU A 45 18.41 9.46 0.82
N TRP A 46 17.43 8.66 1.27
CA TRP A 46 16.20 9.16 1.86
C TRP A 46 16.40 10.16 3.02
N PRO A 47 17.34 9.97 3.97
CA PRO A 47 17.53 10.93 5.06
C PRO A 47 17.85 12.35 4.59
N SER A 48 18.46 12.50 3.41
CA SER A 48 18.79 13.81 2.83
C SER A 48 17.71 14.33 1.88
N VAL A 49 17.01 13.44 1.17
CA VAL A 49 16.06 13.79 0.09
C VAL A 49 14.61 13.86 0.57
N GLY A 50 14.25 13.02 1.54
CA GLY A 50 12.90 12.89 2.08
C GLY A 50 12.37 14.07 2.91
N PRO A 51 13.18 14.83 3.68
CA PRO A 51 12.67 15.88 4.57
C PRO A 51 11.73 16.89 3.91
N PRO A 52 12.05 17.46 2.72
CA PRO A 52 11.12 18.35 2.01
C PRO A 52 9.71 17.77 1.84
N ILE A 53 9.61 16.50 1.44
CA ILE A 53 8.33 15.82 1.19
C ILE A 53 7.58 15.63 2.51
N ILE A 54 8.28 15.16 3.54
CA ILE A 54 7.67 14.89 4.85
C ILE A 54 7.22 16.18 5.53
N ASP A 55 8.00 17.24 5.44
CA ASP A 55 7.67 18.53 6.05
C ASP A 55 6.48 19.20 5.35
N ALA A 56 6.42 19.13 4.03
CA ALA A 56 5.26 19.59 3.27
C ALA A 56 3.98 18.83 3.65
N LEU A 57 4.06 17.51 3.82
CA LEU A 57 2.91 16.71 4.25
C LEU A 57 2.50 17.01 5.68
N ARG A 58 3.45 17.24 6.60
CA ARG A 58 3.15 17.72 7.96
C ARG A 58 2.46 19.08 7.94
N GLU A 59 2.92 19.98 7.08
CA GLU A 59 2.34 21.32 6.91
C GLU A 59 0.90 21.25 6.39
N ILE A 60 0.66 20.52 5.31
CA ILE A 60 -0.69 20.29 4.77
C ILE A 60 -1.58 19.65 5.85
N GLY A 61 -1.03 18.68 6.59
CA GLY A 61 -1.77 18.03 7.65
C GLY A 61 -2.15 18.91 8.83
N ALA A 62 -1.31 19.91 9.16
CA ALA A 62 -1.61 20.90 10.19
C ALA A 62 -2.73 21.86 9.75
N ARG A 63 -2.87 22.11 8.45
CA ARG A 63 -3.90 22.98 7.87
C ARG A 63 -5.26 22.28 7.70
N ARG A 64 -5.30 20.94 7.71
CA ARG A 64 -6.50 20.15 7.42
C ARG A 64 -7.25 19.70 8.69
N PRO A 65 -8.59 19.84 8.74
CA PRO A 65 -9.38 19.43 9.91
C PRO A 65 -9.49 17.90 10.09
N SER A 66 -9.17 17.11 9.06
CA SER A 66 -9.24 15.64 9.09
C SER A 66 -7.88 14.99 8.77
N PRO A 67 -6.97 14.86 9.78
CA PRO A 67 -5.61 14.38 9.57
C PRO A 67 -5.50 13.01 8.90
N ARG A 68 -6.45 12.12 9.18
CA ARG A 68 -6.44 10.77 8.61
C ARG A 68 -6.77 10.79 7.12
N ARG A 69 -7.76 11.57 6.69
CA ARG A 69 -8.26 11.57 5.31
C ARG A 69 -7.20 12.05 4.32
N TRP A 70 -6.53 13.17 4.59
CA TRP A 70 -5.51 13.69 3.66
C TRP A 70 -4.29 12.76 3.56
N ARG A 71 -3.90 12.08 4.65
CA ARG A 71 -2.81 11.09 4.62
C ARG A 71 -3.13 9.96 3.67
N LYS A 72 -4.39 9.48 3.69
CA LYS A 72 -4.86 8.45 2.75
C LYS A 72 -4.75 8.92 1.31
N GLU A 73 -5.27 10.11 1.04
CA GLU A 73 -5.26 10.69 -0.30
C GLU A 73 -3.81 10.90 -0.80
N ALA A 74 -2.91 11.43 0.04
CA ALA A 74 -1.50 11.63 -0.33
C ALA A 74 -0.77 10.32 -0.64
N VAL A 75 -0.93 9.29 0.20
CA VAL A 75 -0.32 7.96 -0.04
C VAL A 75 -0.91 7.32 -1.29
N ALA A 76 -2.24 7.42 -1.50
CA ALA A 76 -2.90 6.88 -2.68
C ALA A 76 -2.40 7.54 -3.98
N VAL A 77 -2.23 8.87 -4.00
CA VAL A 77 -1.65 9.59 -5.16
C VAL A 77 -0.23 9.11 -5.45
N VAL A 78 0.64 9.05 -4.43
CA VAL A 78 2.04 8.62 -4.61
C VAL A 78 2.10 7.17 -5.07
N TRP A 79 1.29 6.29 -4.49
CA TRP A 79 1.28 4.88 -4.89
C TRP A 79 0.72 4.69 -6.31
N ALA A 80 -0.34 5.42 -6.67
CA ALA A 80 -0.86 5.42 -8.03
C ALA A 80 0.22 5.84 -9.03
N LYS A 81 1.00 6.88 -8.71
CA LYS A 81 2.14 7.32 -9.55
C LYS A 81 3.23 6.25 -9.71
N VAL A 82 3.47 5.44 -8.68
CA VAL A 82 4.44 4.33 -8.73
C VAL A 82 3.92 3.15 -9.57
N LEU A 83 2.63 2.85 -9.48
CA LEU A 83 2.00 1.72 -10.19
C LEU A 83 1.66 2.04 -11.64
N LEU A 84 1.25 3.28 -11.91
CA LEU A 84 0.77 3.78 -13.19
C LEU A 84 1.66 4.95 -13.61
N PRO A 85 2.94 4.70 -14.00
CA PRO A 85 3.78 5.75 -14.55
C PRO A 85 3.11 6.33 -15.80
N ALA A 86 3.22 7.64 -15.99
CA ALA A 86 2.43 8.38 -16.97
C ALA A 86 2.48 7.72 -18.36
N PRO A 87 1.33 7.58 -19.05
CA PRO A 87 1.32 7.04 -20.40
C PRO A 87 2.09 7.97 -21.36
N PRO A 88 2.63 7.45 -22.47
CA PRO A 88 3.26 8.29 -23.48
C PRO A 88 2.27 9.36 -23.95
N ALA A 89 2.78 10.56 -24.26
CA ALA A 89 2.03 11.80 -24.49
C ALA A 89 0.84 11.73 -25.49
N ALA A 90 0.65 10.61 -26.18
CA ALA A 90 -0.44 10.37 -27.12
C ALA A 90 -1.81 10.02 -26.48
N SER A 91 -1.90 9.68 -25.17
CA SER A 91 -3.18 9.37 -24.50
C SER A 91 -3.77 10.51 -23.65
N LEU A 92 -3.05 11.63 -23.53
CA LEU A 92 -3.39 12.76 -22.66
C LEU A 92 -4.78 13.40 -22.94
N ASP A 93 -5.29 13.29 -24.17
CA ASP A 93 -6.53 13.96 -24.58
C ASP A 93 -7.81 13.37 -23.97
N ARG A 94 -7.75 12.17 -23.37
CA ARG A 94 -8.95 11.46 -22.89
C ARG A 94 -9.02 11.23 -21.37
N GLU A 95 -7.88 11.14 -20.68
CA GLU A 95 -7.79 10.71 -19.27
C GLU A 95 -7.91 11.87 -18.24
N TRP A 96 -7.65 13.11 -18.65
CA TRP A 96 -7.62 14.28 -17.75
C TRP A 96 -8.97 14.70 -17.15
N LYS A 97 -10.10 14.14 -17.63
CA LYS A 97 -11.43 14.70 -17.34
C LYS A 97 -12.14 14.07 -16.13
N ASP A 98 -11.80 12.85 -15.74
CA ASP A 98 -12.64 12.07 -14.81
C ASP A 98 -11.97 11.63 -13.49
N ASP A 99 -10.66 11.82 -13.29
CA ASP A 99 -9.97 11.25 -12.13
C ASP A 99 -9.31 12.25 -11.18
N ALA A 100 -9.74 12.20 -9.92
CA ALA A 100 -9.23 13.06 -8.84
C ALA A 100 -7.74 12.84 -8.48
N PHE A 101 -7.16 11.69 -8.85
CA PHE A 101 -5.76 11.37 -8.57
C PHE A 101 -4.79 11.86 -9.66
N PHE A 102 -5.24 11.93 -10.92
CA PHE A 102 -4.38 12.24 -12.07
C PHE A 102 -3.95 13.70 -12.13
N SER A 103 -4.80 14.65 -11.73
CA SER A 103 -4.46 16.09 -11.76
C SER A 103 -3.27 16.41 -10.85
N VAL A 104 -3.18 15.74 -9.69
CA VAL A 104 -2.09 15.89 -8.73
C VAL A 104 -0.90 15.00 -9.12
N GLY A 105 -1.16 13.76 -9.53
CA GLY A 105 -0.13 12.81 -9.96
C GLY A 105 0.65 13.31 -11.19
N ALA A 106 0.02 14.06 -12.09
CA ALA A 106 0.68 14.68 -13.24
C ALA A 106 1.67 15.78 -12.84
N MET A 107 1.41 16.49 -11.74
CA MET A 107 2.31 17.54 -11.25
C MET A 107 3.52 16.96 -10.52
N ILE A 108 3.41 15.81 -9.86
CA ILE A 108 4.51 15.22 -9.11
C ILE A 108 5.50 14.53 -10.10
N PRO A 109 6.82 14.74 -9.97
CA PRO A 109 7.84 13.99 -10.71
C PRO A 109 7.67 12.48 -10.56
N ASP A 110 8.23 11.70 -11.49
CA ASP A 110 8.23 10.25 -11.33
C ASP A 110 9.00 9.83 -10.08
N VAL A 111 8.37 8.97 -9.28
CA VAL A 111 8.86 8.47 -7.99
C VAL A 111 8.92 6.95 -8.01
N ASN A 112 9.64 6.36 -7.05
CA ASN A 112 9.74 4.92 -6.92
C ASN A 112 9.17 4.41 -5.59
N ARG A 113 9.22 3.08 -5.43
CA ARG A 113 8.75 2.38 -4.22
C ARG A 113 9.50 2.79 -2.95
N THR A 114 10.75 3.25 -3.04
CA THR A 114 11.48 3.79 -1.87
C THR A 114 10.76 5.01 -1.31
N VAL A 115 10.36 5.96 -2.16
CA VAL A 115 9.58 7.13 -1.73
C VAL A 115 8.27 6.69 -1.07
N LEU A 116 7.54 5.74 -1.67
CA LEU A 116 6.29 5.22 -1.11
C LEU A 116 6.49 4.60 0.29
N PHE A 117 7.44 3.68 0.44
CA PHE A 117 7.63 2.97 1.71
C PHE A 117 8.13 3.90 2.80
N GLU A 118 9.06 4.79 2.49
CA GLU A 118 9.53 5.78 3.46
C GLU A 118 8.46 6.79 3.84
N LEU A 119 7.61 7.18 2.89
CA LEU A 119 6.48 8.05 3.15
C LEU A 119 5.52 7.42 4.17
N VAL A 120 5.11 6.18 3.95
CA VAL A 120 4.20 5.46 4.87
C VAL A 120 4.85 5.31 6.25
N LYS A 121 6.14 4.97 6.30
CA LYS A 121 6.90 4.88 7.56
C LYS A 121 6.91 6.22 8.31
N ALA A 122 7.17 7.32 7.61
CA ALA A 122 7.22 8.65 8.21
C ALA A 122 5.85 9.13 8.71
N LEU A 123 4.76 8.73 8.04
CA LEU A 123 3.40 9.01 8.48
C LEU A 123 2.96 8.13 9.66
N GLY A 124 3.60 6.98 9.86
CA GLY A 124 3.29 6.05 10.94
C GLY A 124 1.94 5.35 10.76
N GLU A 125 1.51 5.13 9.52
CA GLU A 125 0.19 4.59 9.16
C GLU A 125 0.30 3.22 8.44
N PRO A 126 0.79 2.15 9.11
CA PRO A 126 0.90 0.82 8.51
C PRO A 126 -0.46 0.25 8.09
N ARG A 127 -1.52 0.60 8.83
CA ARG A 127 -2.90 0.25 8.51
C ARG A 127 -3.35 0.81 7.16
N LEU A 128 -3.00 2.06 6.86
CA LEU A 128 -3.32 2.67 5.57
C LEU A 128 -2.65 1.92 4.43
N PHE A 129 -1.38 1.53 4.60
CA PHE A 129 -0.68 0.73 3.61
C PHE A 129 -1.38 -0.60 3.36
N VAL A 130 -1.78 -1.32 4.42
CA VAL A 130 -2.52 -2.58 4.28
C VAL A 130 -3.88 -2.37 3.62
N GLN A 131 -4.63 -1.33 3.98
CA GLN A 131 -5.92 -1.02 3.34
C GLN A 131 -5.78 -0.81 1.83
N LEU A 132 -4.80 -0.02 1.41
CA LEU A 132 -4.52 0.22 -0.01
C LEU A 132 -3.98 -1.05 -0.69
N LEU A 133 -3.11 -1.81 -0.04
CA LEU A 133 -2.56 -3.07 -0.53
C LEU A 133 -3.65 -4.10 -0.82
N LEU A 134 -4.66 -4.20 0.06
CA LEU A 134 -5.79 -5.12 -0.09
C LEU A 134 -6.83 -4.65 -1.12
N ALA A 135 -6.82 -3.37 -1.49
CA ALA A 135 -7.65 -2.83 -2.57
C ALA A 135 -7.09 -3.11 -3.97
N LEU A 136 -5.82 -3.53 -4.06
CA LEU A 136 -5.16 -3.88 -5.33
C LEU A 136 -5.62 -5.25 -5.86
N PRO A 137 -5.50 -5.50 -7.19
CA PRO A 137 -5.58 -6.84 -7.75
C PRO A 137 -4.62 -7.79 -7.03
N ARG A 138 -5.00 -9.06 -6.83
CA ARG A 138 -4.27 -10.03 -5.99
C ARG A 138 -2.79 -10.16 -6.37
N ASP A 139 -2.49 -10.22 -7.67
CA ASP A 139 -1.11 -10.38 -8.15
C ASP A 139 -0.27 -9.11 -7.91
N VAL A 140 -0.87 -7.94 -8.11
CA VAL A 140 -0.25 -6.63 -7.85
C VAL A 140 -0.02 -6.46 -6.35
N SER A 141 -1.02 -6.78 -5.52
CA SER A 141 -0.93 -6.78 -4.06
C SER A 141 0.24 -7.63 -3.56
N ARG A 142 0.34 -8.88 -4.06
CA ARG A 142 1.45 -9.78 -3.72
C ARG A 142 2.81 -9.24 -4.18
N ALA A 143 2.89 -8.71 -5.40
CA ALA A 143 4.12 -8.14 -5.95
C ALA A 143 4.59 -6.93 -5.14
N GLU A 144 3.68 -6.01 -4.78
CA GLU A 144 3.99 -4.84 -3.95
C GLU A 144 4.48 -5.23 -2.56
N LEU A 145 3.87 -6.24 -1.94
CA LEU A 145 4.34 -6.76 -0.66
C LEU A 145 5.73 -7.39 -0.75
N GLN A 146 6.03 -8.11 -1.85
CA GLN A 146 7.39 -8.61 -2.08
C GLN A 146 8.39 -7.47 -2.31
N HIS A 147 8.01 -6.40 -2.99
CA HIS A 147 8.86 -5.22 -3.12
C HIS A 147 9.15 -4.58 -1.75
N LEU A 148 8.16 -4.54 -0.85
CA LEU A 148 8.37 -4.09 0.53
C LEU A 148 9.37 -4.98 1.27
N VAL A 149 9.22 -6.31 1.18
CA VAL A 149 10.15 -7.23 1.83
C VAL A 149 11.58 -7.04 1.33
N ARG A 150 11.79 -6.99 0.01
CA ARG A 150 13.12 -6.73 -0.59
C ARG A 150 13.68 -5.38 -0.16
N TYR A 151 12.83 -4.36 -0.05
CA TYR A 151 13.20 -3.03 0.40
C TYR A 151 13.71 -3.03 1.85
N ILE A 152 13.03 -3.77 2.72
CA ILE A 152 13.36 -3.90 4.14
C ILE A 152 14.64 -4.71 4.32
N ALA A 153 14.80 -5.80 3.57
CA ALA A 153 15.98 -6.66 3.61
C ALA A 153 17.26 -5.95 3.13
N ARG A 154 17.15 -5.00 2.20
CA ARG A 154 18.27 -4.16 1.77
C ARG A 154 18.60 -3.12 2.83
N ASP A 155 19.74 -3.26 3.49
CA ASP A 155 20.23 -2.33 4.52
C ASP A 155 19.20 -2.14 5.65
N THR A 156 18.86 -3.24 6.34
CA THR A 156 17.78 -3.27 7.35
C THR A 156 18.07 -2.36 8.54
N ALA A 157 17.27 -1.31 8.70
CA ALA A 157 17.25 -0.46 9.88
C ALA A 157 16.25 -0.99 10.93
N PRO A 158 16.40 -0.66 12.23
CA PRO A 158 15.44 -1.06 13.26
C PRO A 158 14.00 -0.59 13.00
N SER A 159 13.84 0.57 12.36
CA SER A 159 12.52 1.09 11.94
C SER A 159 11.89 0.26 10.83
N ASP A 160 12.67 -0.39 9.97
CA ASP A 160 12.17 -1.27 8.92
C ASP A 160 11.57 -2.55 9.49
N VAL A 161 12.27 -3.17 10.44
CA VAL A 161 11.75 -4.36 11.16
C VAL A 161 10.46 -4.01 11.88
N ARG A 162 10.42 -2.87 12.58
CA ARG A 162 9.21 -2.39 13.24
C ARG A 162 8.05 -2.25 12.25
N PHE A 163 8.32 -1.61 11.12
CA PHE A 163 7.32 -1.41 10.08
C PHE A 163 6.82 -2.72 9.47
N LEU A 164 7.70 -3.69 9.20
CA LEU A 164 7.32 -5.03 8.72
C LEU A 164 6.34 -5.72 9.68
N LEU A 165 6.64 -5.68 10.98
CA LEU A 165 5.80 -6.30 12.01
C LEU A 165 4.46 -5.58 12.17
N ASP A 166 4.44 -4.26 12.06
CA ASP A 166 3.20 -3.48 12.10
C ASP A 166 2.33 -3.74 10.85
N VAL A 167 2.93 -3.87 9.66
CA VAL A 167 2.22 -4.27 8.42
C VAL A 167 1.66 -5.68 8.54
N TRP A 168 2.43 -6.63 9.08
CA TRP A 168 1.94 -7.98 9.36
C TRP A 168 0.73 -7.94 10.28
N TRP A 169 0.87 -7.27 11.42
CA TRP A 169 -0.20 -7.18 12.41
C TRP A 169 -1.50 -6.64 11.80
N GLU A 170 -1.40 -5.55 11.03
CA GLU A 170 -2.56 -4.97 10.36
C GLU A 170 -3.12 -5.87 9.24
N ALA A 171 -2.30 -6.65 8.54
CA ALA A 171 -2.75 -7.61 7.52
C ALA A 171 -3.41 -8.86 8.11
N ALA A 172 -2.97 -9.31 9.29
CA ALA A 172 -3.56 -10.43 10.01
C ALA A 172 -4.92 -10.06 10.64
N ARG A 173 -5.10 -8.78 11.01
CA ARG A 173 -6.37 -8.28 11.53
C ARG A 173 -7.45 -8.27 10.46
N ARG A 174 -8.42 -9.17 10.59
CA ARG A 174 -9.66 -9.20 9.78
C ARG A 174 -10.66 -8.12 10.21
N ALA A 175 -10.22 -6.89 10.48
CA ALA A 175 -11.14 -5.84 10.85
C ALA A 175 -11.92 -5.39 9.60
N GLU A 176 -13.23 -5.61 9.60
CA GLU A 176 -14.16 -4.97 8.68
C GLU A 176 -14.08 -3.46 8.91
N ASP A 177 -13.32 -2.78 8.05
CA ASP A 177 -13.33 -1.34 8.03
C ASP A 177 -14.56 -0.87 7.23
N PRO A 178 -15.26 0.19 7.69
CA PRO A 178 -16.27 0.84 6.86
C PRO A 178 -15.64 1.25 5.52
N GLU A 179 -16.40 1.06 4.43
CA GLU A 179 -15.94 1.37 3.07
C GLU A 179 -15.33 2.78 3.00
N ASP A 180 -14.04 2.84 2.67
CA ASP A 180 -13.33 4.09 2.49
C ASP A 180 -13.31 4.46 1.01
N ALA A 181 -13.98 5.58 0.68
CA ALA A 181 -14.09 6.06 -0.69
C ALA A 181 -12.72 6.25 -1.39
N THR A 182 -11.69 6.64 -0.66
CA THR A 182 -10.33 6.83 -1.20
C THR A 182 -9.71 5.49 -1.56
N VAL A 183 -9.87 4.49 -0.69
CA VAL A 183 -9.36 3.12 -0.90
C VAL A 183 -10.08 2.45 -2.06
N SER A 184 -11.41 2.60 -2.13
CA SER A 184 -12.22 2.09 -3.24
C SER A 184 -11.87 2.75 -4.58
N ALA A 185 -11.69 4.08 -4.59
CA ALA A 185 -11.30 4.82 -5.80
C ALA A 185 -9.90 4.39 -6.26
N PHE A 186 -8.94 4.25 -5.34
CA PHE A 186 -7.59 3.75 -5.64
C PHE A 186 -7.61 2.32 -6.23
N GLY A 187 -8.35 1.40 -5.63
CA GLY A 187 -8.46 0.02 -6.14
C GLY A 187 -9.14 -0.06 -7.51
N SER A 188 -10.12 0.81 -7.78
CA SER A 188 -10.74 0.92 -9.11
C SER A 188 -9.78 1.48 -10.15
N LEU A 189 -9.06 2.55 -9.83
CA LEU A 189 -8.04 3.17 -10.69
C LEU A 189 -7.01 2.15 -11.19
N VAL A 190 -6.46 1.35 -10.27
CA VAL A 190 -5.43 0.35 -10.61
C VAL A 190 -6.03 -0.83 -11.38
N ARG A 191 -7.28 -1.23 -11.12
CA ARG A 191 -7.93 -2.29 -11.90
C ARG A 191 -8.21 -1.87 -13.34
N GLU A 192 -8.59 -0.62 -13.54
CA GLU A 192 -8.91 -0.07 -14.85
C GLU A 192 -7.63 0.14 -15.69
N HIS A 193 -6.60 0.75 -15.11
CA HIS A 193 -5.41 1.18 -15.86
C HIS A 193 -4.19 0.26 -15.68
N GLY A 194 -4.12 -0.52 -14.60
CA GLY A 194 -2.97 -1.39 -14.31
C GLY A 194 -2.92 -2.67 -15.16
N CYS A 195 -4.05 -3.08 -15.74
CA CYS A 195 -4.12 -4.22 -16.65
C CYS A 195 -3.54 -3.91 -18.04
N GLU A 196 -3.55 -2.64 -18.47
CA GLU A 196 -3.08 -2.26 -19.82
C GLU A 196 -1.54 -2.23 -19.93
N CYS A 197 -0.83 -2.03 -18.81
CA CYS A 197 0.64 -1.96 -18.78
C CYS A 197 1.35 -3.34 -18.77
N THR A 198 0.62 -4.46 -18.87
CA THR A 198 1.19 -5.83 -18.83
C THR A 198 1.08 -6.60 -20.14
N LEU A 199 0.89 -5.91 -21.28
CA LEU A 199 0.88 -6.54 -22.60
C LEU A 199 2.30 -6.60 -23.20
N ASP A 200 3.14 -7.48 -22.66
CA ASP A 200 4.16 -8.17 -23.46
C ASP A 200 4.47 -9.55 -22.86
N GLU A 201 3.54 -10.49 -23.02
CA GLU A 201 3.85 -11.85 -23.42
C GLU A 201 2.55 -12.49 -23.91
N GLY A 202 2.56 -13.00 -25.15
CA GLY A 202 1.37 -13.40 -25.88
C GLY A 202 0.56 -14.54 -25.23
N LEU A 203 -0.64 -14.71 -25.79
CA LEU A 203 -1.65 -15.77 -25.59
C LEU A 203 -2.75 -15.47 -24.56
N GLN A 204 -3.70 -14.62 -24.95
CA GLN A 204 -5.05 -14.62 -24.39
C GLN A 204 -5.87 -15.79 -24.97
N PRO A 205 -6.45 -16.70 -24.17
CA PRO A 205 -7.58 -17.51 -24.60
C PRO A 205 -8.90 -16.74 -24.41
N PRO A 206 -9.92 -17.00 -25.25
CA PRO A 206 -11.06 -16.12 -25.38
C PRO A 206 -12.05 -16.24 -24.22
N LYS A 207 -12.60 -15.07 -23.84
CA LYS A 207 -13.82 -14.80 -23.08
C LYS A 207 -14.77 -15.99 -22.89
N ARG A 208 -14.93 -16.41 -21.63
CA ARG A 208 -16.22 -16.57 -20.92
C ARG A 208 -15.95 -17.19 -19.55
N PHE A 209 -16.01 -16.39 -18.48
CA PHE A 209 -16.47 -16.89 -17.20
C PHE A 209 -17.26 -15.79 -16.51
N LYS A 210 -18.58 -15.96 -16.49
CA LYS A 210 -19.50 -15.19 -15.67
C LYS A 210 -19.40 -15.84 -14.28
N GLY A 211 -18.60 -15.23 -13.41
CA GLY A 211 -18.54 -15.60 -12.00
C GLY A 211 -19.42 -14.65 -11.21
N ASP A 212 -20.51 -15.16 -10.64
CA ASP A 212 -21.38 -14.41 -9.73
C ASP A 212 -20.63 -14.00 -8.46
N PRO A 213 -20.97 -12.85 -7.84
CA PRO A 213 -20.35 -12.38 -6.61
C PRO A 213 -21.08 -12.99 -5.41
N GLY A 214 -20.48 -13.96 -4.73
CA GLY A 214 -21.11 -14.52 -3.54
C GLY A 214 -20.42 -15.73 -2.92
N SER A 215 -19.27 -15.51 -2.29
CA SER A 215 -18.88 -16.20 -1.05
C SER A 215 -17.59 -15.59 -0.49
N LEU A 216 -17.76 -14.65 0.44
CA LEU A 216 -16.67 -14.18 1.30
C LEU A 216 -16.54 -15.15 2.48
N ASP A 217 -15.98 -16.33 2.22
CA ASP A 217 -15.55 -17.25 3.27
C ASP A 217 -14.06 -17.55 3.07
N GLY A 218 -13.24 -17.10 4.04
CA GLY A 218 -11.82 -17.46 4.21
C GLY A 218 -10.95 -17.42 2.95
N SER A 219 -10.65 -16.23 2.40
CA SER A 219 -9.94 -16.12 1.11
C SER A 219 -8.48 -16.64 1.16
N PRO A 220 -8.06 -17.54 0.24
CA PRO A 220 -6.67 -17.97 0.04
C PRO A 220 -5.67 -16.83 -0.20
N ALA A 221 -6.17 -15.63 -0.54
CA ALA A 221 -5.37 -14.45 -0.80
C ALA A 221 -4.66 -13.92 0.45
N ALA A 222 -5.31 -13.91 1.62
CA ALA A 222 -4.69 -13.46 2.87
C ALA A 222 -3.53 -14.38 3.29
N GLY A 223 -3.70 -15.69 3.11
CA GLY A 223 -2.63 -16.67 3.33
C GLY A 223 -1.41 -16.43 2.43
N SER A 224 -1.63 -16.03 1.17
CA SER A 224 -0.53 -15.74 0.24
C SER A 224 0.31 -14.52 0.64
N LEU A 225 -0.30 -13.49 1.26
CA LEU A 225 0.41 -12.31 1.76
C LEU A 225 1.17 -12.62 3.05
N LEU A 226 0.58 -13.41 3.94
CA LEU A 226 1.22 -13.85 5.18
C LEU A 226 2.49 -14.68 4.92
N VAL A 227 2.49 -15.51 3.88
CA VAL A 227 3.71 -16.22 3.44
C VAL A 227 4.82 -15.25 3.05
N VAL A 228 4.52 -14.18 2.31
CA VAL A 228 5.52 -13.16 1.94
C VAL A 228 6.07 -12.46 3.19
N LEU A 229 5.22 -12.17 4.17
CA LEU A 229 5.63 -11.55 5.44
C LEU A 229 6.53 -12.48 6.28
N VAL A 230 6.24 -13.80 6.30
CA VAL A 230 7.08 -14.81 6.95
C VAL A 230 8.47 -14.83 6.31
N GLU A 231 8.56 -14.82 4.98
CA GLU A 231 9.85 -14.78 4.29
C GLU A 231 10.61 -13.48 4.60
N GLY A 232 9.93 -12.34 4.64
CA GLY A 232 10.57 -11.09 5.05
C GLY A 232 11.06 -11.09 6.49
N LEU A 233 10.35 -11.76 7.40
CA LEU A 233 10.81 -11.93 8.78
C LEU A 233 12.06 -12.82 8.85
N LYS A 234 12.12 -13.88 8.04
CA LYS A 234 13.32 -14.74 7.93
C LYS A 234 14.51 -14.00 7.34
N GLU A 235 14.31 -13.12 6.36
CA GLU A 235 15.42 -12.34 5.82
C GLU A 235 15.94 -11.29 6.82
N THR A 236 15.09 -10.84 7.74
CA THR A 236 15.41 -9.74 8.66
C THR A 236 15.70 -10.16 10.10
N TYR A 237 15.55 -11.45 10.45
CA TYR A 237 15.63 -11.92 11.84
C TYR A 237 16.97 -11.56 12.50
N GLY A 238 18.07 -11.59 11.72
CA GLY A 238 19.41 -11.26 12.19
C GLY A 238 19.55 -9.82 12.68
N SER A 239 18.70 -8.92 12.19
CA SER A 239 18.66 -7.51 12.56
C SER A 239 17.74 -7.21 13.75
N ILE A 240 17.06 -8.22 14.30
CA ILE A 240 16.15 -8.05 15.46
C ILE A 240 16.96 -8.08 16.77
N ALA A 241 17.53 -6.93 17.14
CA ALA A 241 18.35 -6.82 18.35
C ALA A 241 17.54 -6.72 19.66
N SER A 242 16.37 -6.08 19.62
CA SER A 242 15.61 -5.76 20.84
C SER A 242 14.71 -6.92 21.29
N PRO A 243 14.73 -7.32 22.58
CA PRO A 243 13.81 -8.32 23.13
C PRO A 243 12.34 -7.99 22.89
N ARG A 244 11.96 -6.71 22.99
CA ARG A 244 10.58 -6.26 22.74
C ARG A 244 10.14 -6.54 21.31
N VAL A 245 11.04 -6.35 20.34
CA VAL A 245 10.75 -6.59 18.93
C VAL A 245 10.72 -8.10 18.64
N LYS A 246 11.56 -8.90 19.31
CA LYS A 246 11.48 -10.37 19.26
C LYS A 246 10.14 -10.88 19.76
N CYS A 247 9.66 -10.39 20.92
CA CYS A 247 8.34 -10.76 21.43
C CYS A 247 7.22 -10.36 20.48
N TYR A 248 7.34 -9.21 19.80
CA TYR A 248 6.35 -8.79 18.81
C TYR A 248 6.34 -9.72 17.59
N ALA A 249 7.50 -10.08 17.05
CA ALA A 249 7.60 -11.06 15.97
C ALA A 249 7.02 -12.43 16.36
N LEU A 250 7.29 -12.90 17.59
CA LEU A 250 6.70 -14.12 18.14
C LEU A 250 5.17 -14.02 18.28
N GLY A 251 4.66 -12.87 18.72
CA GLY A 251 3.21 -12.61 18.77
C GLY A 251 2.57 -12.74 17.40
N ASN A 252 3.16 -12.13 16.36
CA ASN A 252 2.67 -12.23 14.99
C ASN A 252 2.70 -13.67 14.45
N LEU A 253 3.73 -14.45 14.79
CA LEU A 253 3.82 -15.87 14.44
C LEU A 253 2.76 -16.71 15.16
N LEU A 254 2.47 -16.40 16.42
CA LEU A 254 1.43 -17.08 17.18
C LEU A 254 0.04 -16.79 16.61
N GLU A 255 -0.26 -15.53 16.28
CA GLU A 255 -1.52 -15.14 15.61
C GLU A 255 -1.68 -15.85 14.26
N LEU A 256 -0.59 -15.97 13.48
CA LEU A 256 -0.61 -16.71 12.23
C LEU A 256 -1.04 -18.18 12.44
N LEU A 257 -0.49 -18.84 13.47
CA LEU A 257 -0.88 -20.20 13.82
C LEU A 257 -2.35 -20.28 14.21
N SER A 258 -2.86 -19.33 14.99
CA SER A 258 -4.28 -19.26 15.36
C SER A 258 -5.19 -19.18 14.12
N VAL A 259 -4.84 -18.31 13.16
CA VAL A 259 -5.59 -18.16 11.90
C VAL A 259 -5.62 -19.48 11.10
N PHE A 260 -4.55 -20.27 11.10
CA PHE A 260 -4.53 -21.58 10.43
C PHE A 260 -5.32 -22.64 11.21
N THR A 261 -5.32 -22.61 12.53
CA THR A 261 -6.12 -23.56 13.35
C THR A 261 -7.62 -23.31 13.25
N GLU A 262 -8.06 -22.08 13.00
CA GLU A 262 -9.48 -21.74 12.75
C GLU A 262 -9.94 -22.11 11.34
N LEU A 263 -9.00 -22.30 10.40
CA LEU A 263 -9.27 -22.66 9.01
C LEU A 263 -9.34 -24.18 8.79
N GLU A 264 -8.93 -25.01 9.76
CA GLU A 264 -9.24 -26.43 9.68
C GLU A 264 -10.76 -26.61 9.81
N PRO A 265 -11.45 -27.23 8.83
CA PRO A 265 -12.80 -27.72 9.11
C PRO A 265 -12.70 -28.64 10.33
N LYS A 266 -13.78 -28.79 11.10
CA LYS A 266 -13.91 -29.80 12.17
C LYS A 266 -13.67 -31.22 11.61
N GLY A 267 -12.43 -31.54 11.25
CA GLY A 267 -11.91 -32.86 11.05
C GLY A 267 -11.81 -33.48 12.43
N SER A 268 -12.22 -34.74 12.53
CA SER A 268 -12.20 -35.51 13.76
C SER A 268 -10.89 -35.25 14.51
N THR A 269 -11.01 -34.68 15.72
CA THR A 269 -9.91 -34.57 16.66
C THR A 269 -9.39 -35.97 16.94
N VAL A 270 -8.28 -36.33 16.30
CA VAL A 270 -7.58 -37.58 16.60
C VAL A 270 -6.89 -37.38 17.95
N PRO A 271 -7.15 -38.22 18.96
CA PRO A 271 -6.54 -38.07 20.27
C PRO A 271 -5.01 -38.14 20.19
N VAL A 272 -4.34 -37.28 20.96
CA VAL A 272 -2.86 -37.12 21.02
C VAL A 272 -2.11 -38.45 21.21
N THR A 273 -2.77 -39.45 21.79
CA THR A 273 -2.26 -40.82 21.96
C THR A 273 -1.95 -41.53 20.65
N GLU A 274 -2.61 -41.20 19.54
CA GLU A 274 -2.31 -41.82 18.23
C GLU A 274 -1.10 -41.19 17.52
N TYR A 275 -0.76 -39.94 17.82
CA TYR A 275 0.44 -39.28 17.27
C TYR A 275 1.74 -39.78 17.92
N LEU A 276 1.67 -40.16 19.20
CA LEU A 276 2.82 -40.63 19.97
C LEU A 276 3.08 -42.13 19.82
N ALA A 277 2.23 -42.84 19.07
CA ALA A 277 2.35 -44.28 18.82
C ALA A 277 3.04 -44.63 17.48
N LYS A 278 3.65 -43.65 16.80
CA LYS A 278 4.50 -43.86 15.62
C LYS A 278 5.96 -43.64 15.94
#